data_AF-A0A5C6JYB8-F1
#
_entry.id   AF-A0A5C6JYB8-F1
#
_cell.length_a   1.000
_cell.length_b   1.000
_cell.length_c   1.000
_cell.angle_alpha   90.00
_cell.angle_beta   90.00
_cell.angle_gamma   90.00
#
_symmetry.space_group_name_H-M   'P 1'
#
loop_
_entity.id
_entity.type
_entity.pdbx_description
1 polymer ?
#
loop_
_entity_poly.entity_id
_entity_poly.type
_entity_poly.pdbx_seq_one_letter_code
_entity_poly.pdbx_strand_id
1 'polypeptide(L)'
;MNAAVRGGRHRSFAGTGTLVRFALRRDRVMLPVWLAVIALMVLSMPGALDGVYGTPAARATLMHQMTANTSLRAMVGPVFADSLGALTAWRIGVYASALAAVPSLLVVVRHTRDEEESGRQEMVSSGTVGRRAPLTAALLTAAGANAVL
;
A
#
# COMPACT_ATOMS: atom_id res chain seq x y z
N MET A 1 23.82 31.85 -27.84
CA MET A 1 22.65 31.45 -27.02
C MET A 1 22.63 29.93 -26.92
N ASN A 2 22.99 29.34 -25.76
CA ASN A 2 22.54 28.01 -25.30
C ASN A 2 23.41 27.50 -24.13
N ALA A 3 23.07 27.89 -22.89
CA ALA A 3 23.61 27.26 -21.69
C ALA A 3 22.71 27.53 -20.47
N ALA A 4 21.55 26.88 -20.34
CA ALA A 4 20.71 27.06 -19.13
C ALA A 4 19.69 25.95 -18.79
N VAL A 5 19.92 24.66 -19.11
CA VAL A 5 18.91 23.60 -18.79
C VAL A 5 19.42 22.45 -17.91
N ARG A 6 20.70 22.40 -17.52
CA ARG A 6 21.24 21.25 -16.76
C ARG A 6 21.18 21.33 -15.22
N GLY A 7 20.61 22.39 -14.63
CA GLY A 7 20.61 22.61 -13.16
C GLY A 7 19.31 22.30 -12.39
N GLY A 8 18.23 21.86 -13.05
CA GLY A 8 16.88 21.81 -12.45
C GLY A 8 16.51 20.51 -11.72
N ARG A 9 17.09 19.35 -12.10
CA ARG A 9 16.64 18.04 -11.59
C ARG A 9 17.04 17.75 -10.14
N HIS A 10 18.19 18.25 -9.68
CA HIS A 10 18.62 18.06 -8.29
C HIS A 10 17.90 18.99 -7.31
N ARG A 11 17.44 20.16 -7.76
CA ARG A 11 16.66 21.09 -6.92
C ARG A 11 15.21 20.67 -6.75
N SER A 12 14.61 19.95 -7.71
CA SER A 12 13.19 19.56 -7.62
C SER A 12 12.87 18.56 -6.51
N PHE A 13 13.85 17.82 -6.02
CA PHE A 13 13.72 16.82 -4.94
C PHE A 13 14.51 17.19 -3.67
N ALA A 14 15.10 18.40 -3.63
CA ALA A 14 15.80 18.87 -2.44
C ALA A 14 14.85 18.87 -1.23
N GLY A 15 15.30 18.33 -0.09
CA GLY A 15 14.51 18.24 1.14
C GLY A 15 13.62 17.00 1.29
N THR A 16 13.55 16.11 0.29
CA THR A 16 12.68 14.89 0.34
C THR A 16 12.97 14.02 1.56
N GLY A 17 14.24 13.78 1.90
CA GLY A 17 14.60 12.95 3.06
C GLY A 17 14.12 13.52 4.40
N THR A 18 14.20 14.84 4.57
CA THR A 18 13.67 15.52 5.77
C THR A 18 12.15 15.39 5.86
N LEU A 19 11.46 15.51 4.71
CA LEU A 19 10.01 15.34 4.63
C LEU A 19 9.58 13.89 4.90
N VAL A 20 10.31 12.89 4.41
CA VAL A 20 10.06 11.47 4.73
C VAL A 20 10.23 11.23 6.25
N ARG A 21 11.30 11.73 6.85
CA ARG A 21 11.51 11.61 8.30
C ARG A 21 10.40 12.30 9.10
N PHE A 22 9.93 13.46 8.62
CA PHE A 22 8.80 14.15 9.24
C PHE A 22 7.50 13.35 9.11
N ALA A 23 7.19 12.82 7.92
CA ALA A 23 6.03 11.98 7.67
C ALA A 23 6.02 10.74 8.57
N LEU A 24 7.14 10.02 8.66
CA LEU A 24 7.28 8.85 9.54
C LEU A 24 7.10 9.21 11.02
N ARG A 25 7.58 10.38 11.47
CA ARG A 25 7.35 10.85 12.84
C ARG A 25 5.90 11.22 13.09
N ARG A 26 5.24 11.85 12.11
CA ARG A 26 3.83 12.24 12.17
C ARG A 26 2.92 11.01 12.20
N ASP A 27 3.28 9.97 11.47
CA ASP A 27 2.47 8.77 11.27
C ASP A 27 2.91 7.58 12.14
N ARG A 28 3.81 7.79 13.10
CA ARG A 28 4.40 6.75 13.96
C ARG A 28 3.40 5.91 14.78
N VAL A 29 2.16 6.35 14.90
CA VAL A 29 1.07 5.59 15.54
C VAL A 29 0.15 5.01 14.49
N MET A 30 -0.30 5.84 13.54
CA MET A 30 -1.23 5.43 12.49
C MET A 30 -0.66 4.29 11.63
N LEU A 31 0.59 4.40 11.16
CA LEU A 31 1.21 3.38 10.31
C LEU A 31 1.37 2.05 11.04
N PRO A 32 1.99 1.96 12.24
CA PRO A 32 2.10 0.69 12.94
C PRO A 32 0.77 0.08 13.33
N VAL A 33 -0.24 0.88 13.71
CA VAL A 33 -1.58 0.37 14.02
C VAL A 33 -2.20 -0.28 12.79
N TRP A 34 -2.14 0.38 11.63
CA TRP A 34 -2.64 -0.22 10.38
C TRP A 34 -1.87 -1.48 10.00
N LEU A 35 -0.53 -1.45 10.07
CA LEU A 35 0.29 -2.63 9.80
C LEU A 35 -0.07 -3.79 10.75
N ALA A 36 -0.26 -3.52 12.04
CA ALA A 36 -0.64 -4.53 13.03
C ALA A 36 -2.04 -5.10 12.76
N VAL A 37 -3.01 -4.27 12.41
CA VAL A 37 -4.37 -4.73 12.05
C VAL A 37 -4.32 -5.63 10.82
N ILE A 38 -3.61 -5.23 9.77
CA ILE A 38 -3.52 -6.02 8.54
C ILE A 38 -2.77 -7.33 8.79
N ALA A 39 -1.63 -7.27 9.50
CA ALA A 39 -0.87 -8.46 9.88
C ALA A 39 -1.72 -9.42 10.71
N LEU A 40 -2.51 -8.92 11.67
CA LEU A 40 -3.39 -9.76 12.48
C LEU A 40 -4.49 -10.42 11.63
N MET A 41 -5.11 -9.68 10.72
CA MET A 41 -6.10 -10.24 9.80
C MET A 41 -5.48 -11.33 8.91
N VAL A 42 -4.30 -11.08 8.34
CA VAL A 42 -3.58 -12.05 7.51
C VAL A 42 -3.18 -13.29 8.30
N LEU A 43 -2.69 -13.14 9.53
CA LEU A 43 -2.30 -14.26 10.40
C LEU A 43 -3.51 -15.09 10.85
N SER A 44 -4.71 -14.51 10.90
CA SER A 44 -5.95 -15.23 11.26
C SER A 44 -6.54 -16.05 10.11
N MET A 45 -6.16 -15.77 8.85
CA MET A 45 -6.73 -16.39 7.64
C MET A 45 -6.63 -17.92 7.58
N PRO A 46 -5.49 -18.57 7.91
CA PRO A 46 -5.38 -20.02 7.81
C PRO A 46 -6.46 -20.76 8.62
N GLY A 47 -6.72 -20.29 9.86
CA GLY A 47 -7.75 -20.88 10.72
C GLY A 47 -9.17 -20.65 10.18
N ALA A 48 -9.44 -19.45 9.64
CA ALA A 48 -10.73 -19.17 9.01
C ALA A 48 -10.95 -20.02 7.74
N LEU A 49 -9.92 -20.22 6.94
CA LEU A 49 -9.98 -21.05 5.73
C LEU A 49 -10.10 -22.53 6.04
N ASP A 50 -9.45 -23.03 7.09
CA ASP A 50 -9.64 -24.41 7.54
C ASP A 50 -11.07 -24.67 8.01
N GLY A 51 -11.69 -23.71 8.72
CA GLY A 51 -13.10 -23.81 9.12
C GLY A 51 -14.09 -23.93 7.95
N VAL A 52 -13.79 -23.34 6.80
CA VAL A 52 -14.68 -23.33 5.61
C VAL A 52 -14.30 -24.38 4.56
N TYR A 53 -12.99 -24.61 4.38
CA TYR A 53 -12.41 -25.45 3.33
C TYR A 53 -11.58 -26.61 3.90
N GLY A 54 -11.79 -27.01 5.14
CA GLY A 54 -11.04 -28.09 5.78
C GLY A 54 -11.15 -29.43 5.07
N THR A 55 -12.26 -29.69 4.36
CA THR A 55 -12.50 -30.95 3.64
C THR A 55 -12.07 -30.89 2.17
N PRO A 56 -11.60 -32.01 1.58
CA PRO A 56 -11.29 -32.09 0.15
C PRO A 56 -12.47 -31.73 -0.75
N ALA A 57 -13.69 -32.16 -0.38
CA ALA A 57 -14.90 -31.85 -1.14
C ALA A 57 -15.18 -30.34 -1.22
N ALA A 58 -15.04 -29.61 -0.11
CA ALA A 58 -15.22 -28.16 -0.08
C ALA A 58 -14.21 -27.43 -0.98
N ARG A 59 -12.94 -27.89 -0.99
CA ARG A 59 -11.89 -27.34 -1.85
C ARG A 59 -12.15 -27.63 -3.33
N ALA A 60 -12.62 -28.84 -3.66
CA ALA A 60 -13.01 -29.20 -5.02
C ALA A 60 -14.18 -28.34 -5.54
N THR A 61 -15.19 -28.08 -4.69
CA THR A 61 -16.28 -27.16 -5.03
C THR A 61 -15.76 -25.74 -5.30
N LEU A 62 -14.85 -25.23 -4.47
CA LEU A 62 -14.23 -23.92 -4.69
C LEU A 62 -13.49 -23.85 -6.04
N MET A 63 -12.69 -24.88 -6.35
CA MET A 63 -11.98 -24.96 -7.63
C MET A 63 -12.96 -24.95 -8.79
N HIS A 64 -14.04 -25.75 -8.70
CA HIS A 64 -15.07 -25.80 -9.74
C HIS A 64 -15.70 -24.42 -9.97
N GLN A 65 -16.08 -23.71 -8.90
CA GLN A 65 -16.64 -22.35 -8.97
C GLN A 65 -15.68 -21.36 -9.64
N MET A 66 -14.40 -21.38 -9.28
CA MET A 66 -13.37 -20.54 -9.89
C MET A 66 -13.12 -20.86 -11.37
N THR A 67 -13.26 -22.12 -11.75
CA THR A 67 -13.16 -22.55 -13.16
C THR A 67 -14.42 -22.25 -13.97
N ALA A 68 -15.60 -22.26 -13.35
CA ALA A 68 -16.86 -21.98 -14.04
C ALA A 68 -17.09 -20.48 -14.23
N ASN A 69 -16.54 -19.63 -13.35
CA ASN A 69 -16.81 -18.20 -13.35
C ASN A 69 -15.59 -17.37 -13.79
N THR A 70 -15.57 -16.97 -15.06
CA THR A 70 -14.50 -16.15 -15.66
C THR A 70 -14.37 -14.78 -14.99
N SER A 71 -15.47 -14.16 -14.55
CA SER A 71 -15.45 -12.86 -13.88
C SER A 71 -14.77 -12.94 -12.52
N LEU A 72 -15.07 -13.97 -11.72
CA LEU A 72 -14.39 -14.21 -10.45
C LEU A 72 -12.89 -14.45 -10.66
N ARG A 73 -12.53 -15.21 -11.68
CA ARG A 73 -11.12 -15.47 -12.01
C ARG A 73 -10.37 -14.23 -12.48
N ALA A 74 -11.03 -13.33 -13.21
CA ALA A 74 -10.44 -12.06 -13.62
C ALA A 74 -10.22 -11.12 -12.42
N MET A 75 -11.11 -11.14 -11.43
CA MET A 75 -11.05 -10.27 -10.27
C MET A 75 -10.05 -10.74 -9.22
N VAL A 76 -10.00 -12.05 -8.95
CA VAL A 76 -9.23 -12.63 -7.83
C VAL A 76 -8.01 -13.41 -8.30
N GLY A 77 -7.91 -13.68 -9.60
CA GLY A 77 -6.85 -14.48 -10.20
C GLY A 77 -7.15 -15.99 -10.19
N PRO A 78 -6.39 -16.77 -10.97
CA PRO A 78 -6.51 -18.23 -11.00
C PRO A 78 -6.03 -18.88 -9.69
N VAL A 79 -6.73 -19.94 -9.28
CA VAL A 79 -6.29 -20.84 -8.21
C VAL A 79 -5.47 -21.96 -8.85
N PHE A 80 -4.22 -22.15 -8.42
CA PHE A 80 -3.30 -23.09 -9.04
C PHE A 80 -3.23 -24.47 -8.36
N ALA A 81 -3.65 -24.56 -7.10
CA ALA A 81 -3.68 -25.80 -6.33
C ALA A 81 -4.77 -25.77 -5.24
N ASP A 82 -5.23 -26.94 -4.82
CA ASP A 82 -6.33 -27.14 -3.86
C ASP A 82 -5.84 -27.44 -2.43
N SER A 83 -4.53 -27.44 -2.18
CA SER A 83 -4.01 -27.61 -0.83
C SER A 83 -4.40 -26.41 0.04
N LEU A 84 -4.63 -26.65 1.34
CA LEU A 84 -5.03 -25.57 2.26
C LEU A 84 -3.99 -24.44 2.30
N GLY A 85 -2.70 -24.79 2.25
CA GLY A 85 -1.61 -23.81 2.14
C GLY A 85 -1.66 -23.00 0.84
N ALA A 86 -1.95 -23.63 -0.30
CA ALA A 86 -2.07 -22.91 -1.57
C ALA A 86 -3.28 -21.98 -1.60
N LEU A 87 -4.43 -22.44 -1.11
CA LEU A 87 -5.63 -21.60 -0.96
C LEU A 87 -5.38 -20.43 -0.01
N THR A 88 -4.65 -20.66 1.07
CA THR A 88 -4.26 -19.64 2.03
C THR A 88 -3.35 -18.59 1.40
N ALA A 89 -2.28 -18.99 0.70
CA ALA A 89 -1.39 -18.05 0.03
C ALA A 89 -2.11 -17.23 -1.05
N TRP A 90 -2.94 -17.88 -1.86
CA TRP A 90 -3.76 -17.21 -2.89
C TRP A 90 -4.72 -16.18 -2.26
N ARG A 91 -5.37 -16.53 -1.15
CA ARG A 91 -6.32 -15.64 -0.47
C ARG A 91 -5.62 -14.47 0.22
N ILE A 92 -4.49 -14.73 0.89
CA ILE A 92 -3.72 -13.71 1.58
C ILE A 92 -3.29 -12.60 0.62
N GLY A 93 -2.80 -12.93 -0.59
CA GLY A 93 -2.37 -11.91 -1.55
C GLY A 93 -3.48 -10.91 -1.91
N VAL A 94 -4.71 -11.41 -2.07
CA VAL A 94 -5.89 -10.59 -2.40
C VAL A 94 -6.30 -9.71 -1.21
N TYR A 95 -6.39 -10.29 -0.01
CA TYR A 95 -6.78 -9.52 1.17
C TYR A 95 -5.71 -8.52 1.60
N ALA A 96 -4.45 -8.91 1.60
CA ALA A 96 -3.34 -8.03 1.95
C ALA A 96 -3.28 -6.82 1.01
N SER A 97 -3.39 -7.02 -0.31
CA SER A 97 -3.39 -5.91 -1.27
C SER A 97 -4.60 -4.99 -1.10
N ALA A 98 -5.81 -5.55 -0.92
CA ALA A 98 -7.01 -4.76 -0.68
C ALA A 98 -6.93 -3.96 0.62
N LEU A 99 -6.47 -4.58 1.70
CA LEU A 99 -6.34 -3.93 3.01
C LEU A 99 -5.21 -2.88 3.03
N ALA A 100 -4.13 -3.10 2.29
CA ALA A 100 -3.01 -2.17 2.17
C ALA A 100 -3.36 -0.92 1.33
N ALA A 101 -4.35 -1.01 0.45
CA ALA A 101 -4.81 0.12 -0.35
C ALA A 101 -5.36 1.27 0.51
N VAL A 102 -6.05 0.95 1.61
CA VAL A 102 -6.66 1.95 2.52
C VAL A 102 -5.62 2.83 3.21
N PRO A 103 -4.66 2.29 4.00
CA PRO A 103 -3.64 3.12 4.63
C PRO A 103 -2.75 3.83 3.60
N SER A 104 -2.51 3.21 2.44
CA SER A 104 -1.77 3.87 1.35
C SER A 104 -2.50 5.11 0.86
N LEU A 105 -3.80 5.02 0.61
CA LEU A 105 -4.62 6.16 0.19
C LEU A 105 -4.68 7.24 1.29
N LEU A 106 -4.86 6.84 2.55
CA LEU A 106 -4.89 7.78 3.68
C LEU A 106 -3.57 8.54 3.84
N VAL A 107 -2.43 7.85 3.72
CA VAL A 107 -1.10 8.48 3.74
C VAL A 107 -0.99 9.48 2.59
N VAL A 108 -1.32 9.09 1.36
CA VAL A 108 -1.23 9.98 0.20
C VAL A 108 -2.15 11.18 0.33
N VAL A 109 -3.42 10.99 0.69
CA VAL A 109 -4.40 12.09 0.83
C VAL A 109 -4.00 13.02 1.96
N ARG A 110 -3.63 12.49 3.13
CA ARG A 110 -3.24 13.30 4.29
C ARG A 110 -1.98 14.14 4.02
N HIS A 111 -1.03 13.61 3.25
CA HIS A 111 0.19 14.36 2.90
C HIS A 111 0.03 15.28 1.70
N THR A 112 -1.08 15.20 0.94
CA THR A 112 -1.36 16.10 -0.18
C THR A 112 -2.40 17.18 0.15
N ARG A 113 -3.45 16.86 0.92
CA ARG A 113 -4.54 17.80 1.27
C ARG A 113 -4.31 18.67 2.49
N ASP A 114 -3.63 18.17 3.53
CA ASP A 114 -3.29 19.00 4.69
C ASP A 114 -2.37 20.17 4.30
N GLU A 115 -1.64 20.06 3.19
CA GLU A 115 -0.72 21.11 2.74
C GLU A 115 -1.45 22.31 2.12
N GLU A 116 -2.57 22.09 1.41
CA GLU A 116 -3.39 23.15 0.82
C GLU A 116 -4.19 23.92 1.88
N GLU A 117 -4.78 23.22 2.85
CA GLU A 117 -5.68 23.83 3.85
C GLU A 117 -4.95 24.60 4.96
N SER A 118 -3.66 24.30 5.19
CA SER A 118 -2.89 24.91 6.28
C SER A 118 -2.04 26.12 5.86
N GLY A 119 -2.05 26.53 4.58
CA GLY A 119 -1.14 27.56 4.03
C GLY A 119 0.35 27.18 4.14
N ARG A 120 0.64 25.97 4.62
CA ARG A 120 2.00 25.50 4.93
C ARG A 120 2.78 25.17 3.67
N GLN A 121 2.09 24.94 2.56
CA GLN A 121 2.70 24.80 1.23
C GLN A 121 3.40 26.09 0.78
N GLU A 122 2.87 27.26 1.13
CA GLU A 122 3.49 28.56 0.85
C GLU A 122 4.76 28.77 1.70
N MET A 123 4.75 28.29 2.95
CA MET A 123 5.94 28.32 3.82
C MET A 123 7.01 27.29 3.42
N VAL A 124 6.61 26.11 2.97
CA VAL A 124 7.55 25.08 2.48
C VAL A 124 8.13 25.48 1.12
N SER A 125 7.35 26.12 0.25
CA SER A 125 7.83 26.63 -1.05
C SER A 125 8.69 27.90 -0.94
N SER A 126 8.58 28.66 0.14
CA SER A 126 9.52 29.75 0.47
C SER A 126 10.83 29.27 1.10
N GLY A 127 10.90 27.99 1.53
CA GLY A 127 12.14 27.32 1.93
C GLY A 127 12.92 26.70 0.76
N THR A 128 14.07 26.08 1.05
CA THR A 128 14.92 25.39 0.05
C THR A 128 14.41 24.00 -0.36
N VAL A 129 13.08 23.82 -0.43
CA VAL A 129 12.44 22.54 -0.74
C VAL A 129 12.00 22.51 -2.21
N GLY A 130 12.32 21.42 -2.90
CA GLY A 130 11.94 21.26 -4.30
C GLY A 130 10.44 21.03 -4.48
N ARG A 131 9.84 21.57 -5.55
CA ARG A 131 8.40 21.43 -5.87
C ARG A 131 7.86 19.99 -5.88
N ARG A 132 8.69 18.98 -6.14
CA ARG A 132 8.28 17.56 -6.16
C ARG A 132 8.59 16.82 -4.86
N ALA A 133 9.32 17.43 -3.93
CA ALA A 133 9.77 16.78 -2.70
C ALA A 133 8.61 16.31 -1.79
N PRO A 134 7.51 17.08 -1.59
CA PRO A 134 6.39 16.63 -0.74
C PRO A 134 5.67 15.40 -1.29
N LEU A 135 5.28 15.43 -2.57
CA LEU A 135 4.66 14.28 -3.23
C LEU A 135 5.57 13.04 -3.20
N THR A 136 6.86 13.24 -3.49
CA THR A 136 7.82 12.13 -3.47
C THR A 136 7.97 11.54 -2.06
N ALA A 137 7.99 12.39 -1.03
CA ALA A 137 8.07 11.92 0.36
C ALA A 137 6.83 11.14 0.79
N ALA A 138 5.63 11.59 0.41
CA ALA A 138 4.38 10.88 0.66
C ALA A 138 4.37 9.50 -0.01
N LEU A 139 4.76 9.45 -1.29
CA LEU A 139 4.84 8.20 -2.06
C LEU A 139 5.90 7.24 -1.49
N LEU A 140 7.08 7.74 -1.11
CA LEU A 140 8.12 6.92 -0.48
C LEU A 140 7.68 6.36 0.88
N THR A 141 6.94 7.15 1.65
CA THR A 141 6.41 6.71 2.95
C THR A 141 5.37 5.60 2.76
N ALA A 142 4.43 5.77 1.82
CA ALA A 142 3.46 4.74 1.48
C ALA A 142 4.15 3.48 0.92
N ALA A 143 5.09 3.63 -0.01
CA ALA A 143 5.84 2.51 -0.57
C ALA A 143 6.63 1.75 0.51
N GLY A 144 7.28 2.47 1.43
CA GLY A 144 7.98 1.87 2.57
C GLY A 144 7.04 1.08 3.47
N ALA A 145 5.87 1.62 3.80
CA ALA A 145 4.87 0.91 4.60
C ALA A 145 4.38 -0.37 3.90
N ASN A 146 4.11 -0.33 2.60
CA ASN A 146 3.71 -1.51 1.83
C ASN A 146 4.82 -2.56 1.74
N ALA A 147 6.09 -2.14 1.67
CA ALA A 147 7.22 -3.08 1.60
C ALA A 147 7.48 -3.83 2.92
N VAL A 148 6.99 -3.30 4.05
CA VAL A 148 7.06 -3.98 5.37
C VAL A 148 5.95 -5.01 5.55
N LEU A 149 4.84 -4.84 4.84
CA LEU A 149 3.67 -5.73 4.89
C LEU A 149 3.93 -7.04 4.15
#